data_AF-A0A812P8C3-F1
#
_entry.id   AF-A0A812P8C3-F1
#
_cell.length_a   1.000
_cell.length_b   1.000
_cell.length_c   1.000
_cell.angle_alpha   90.00
_cell.angle_beta   90.00
_cell.angle_gamma   90.00
#
_symmetry.space_group_name_H-M   'P 1'
#
loop_
_entity.id
_entity.type
_entity.pdbx_description
1 polymer ?
#
loop_
_entity_poly.entity_id
_entity_poly.type
_entity_poly.pdbx_seq_one_letter_code
_entity_poly.pdbx_strand_id
1 'polypeptide(L)'
;MVHQCSFPMYVVKVSDFLDMEGAPEPHHVLRQKGLLHEWQMGMFAIFVSHQWLGAKFPDPSGQQMTVLRHALRAFIDGSMKVEIDLMRTLGDPRDTTSYERVATGYIFLDWFAIPQITERTDGVNDDATRSDTARAVQSIPAYVESCDMFVALVPDLVHSDTGLQCNYSTWLSRGWCRAELWCRVLSNREDTRVILIFSGREALYIMPTDWQRSLIADGLFTVESDRAVVMNLGETALRSKTKHLNQWGPLTDYRFHLAQEPRLLGQRQGGFSLQSFLRHFKFPSLQSAVKHEGGMTGMLCAIVAGDGDIVQTLVRHGADVNAGVRGLVHFGYSDSLTLLMVAAYNSQEPQILSTLIMAHADPNLACVSETGSRVTAAMLATRPGHVQVLLEMKADFAASPPLTGAVGAASASTVKAMLEARCHPGTLAQNGWGPLYGLCFAGRCNPDAPEILQMLLSARGDANAPAKPQGLLYDECMKAQAWAARWGLEGCSVYQRQMASFPGATALSIAAVTGDQRLVKLLLEHDAEHLANDRGDMPEDLARAAGHTDLLPILSTFSV
;
A
#
# COMPACT_ATOMS: atom_id res chain seq x y z
N MET A 1 -25.73 0.02 2.36
CA MET A 1 -25.28 -0.33 1.00
C MET A 1 -25.50 0.90 0.13
N VAL A 2 -24.41 1.51 -0.35
CA VAL A 2 -24.47 2.78 -1.09
C VAL A 2 -24.26 2.58 -2.59
N HIS A 3 -23.70 1.44 -2.98
CA HIS A 3 -23.60 1.04 -4.37
C HIS A 3 -24.82 0.22 -4.81
N GLN A 4 -25.26 0.45 -6.04
CA GLN A 4 -26.37 -0.29 -6.63
C GLN A 4 -25.93 -1.71 -6.99
N CYS A 5 -26.75 -2.70 -6.61
CA CYS A 5 -26.55 -4.10 -6.96
C CYS A 5 -27.54 -4.47 -8.09
N SER A 6 -27.04 -4.59 -9.31
CA SER A 6 -27.83 -4.88 -10.53
C SER A 6 -27.89 -6.37 -10.88
N PHE A 7 -27.07 -7.19 -10.21
CA PHE A 7 -27.03 -8.65 -10.32
C PHE A 7 -26.72 -9.26 -8.94
N PRO A 8 -27.32 -10.40 -8.56
CA PRO A 8 -27.07 -11.02 -7.26
C PRO A 8 -25.59 -11.38 -7.08
N MET A 9 -25.07 -11.17 -5.86
CA MET A 9 -23.72 -11.59 -5.53
C MET A 9 -23.71 -13.10 -5.29
N TYR A 10 -22.95 -13.85 -6.08
CA TYR A 10 -22.73 -15.27 -5.84
C TYR A 10 -21.42 -15.51 -5.10
N VAL A 11 -21.42 -16.52 -4.23
CA VAL A 11 -20.31 -16.87 -3.35
C VAL A 11 -20.20 -18.39 -3.17
N VAL A 12 -19.01 -18.86 -2.81
CA VAL A 12 -18.71 -20.28 -2.54
C VAL A 12 -18.39 -20.45 -1.06
N LYS A 13 -18.85 -21.51 -0.39
CA LYS A 13 -18.47 -21.75 1.02
C LYS A 13 -16.98 -21.97 1.16
N VAL A 14 -16.40 -21.46 2.24
CA VAL A 14 -14.98 -21.70 2.55
C VAL A 14 -14.70 -23.19 2.69
N SER A 15 -15.58 -23.97 3.35
CA SER A 15 -15.44 -25.43 3.45
C SER A 15 -15.31 -26.10 2.09
N ASP A 16 -16.22 -25.76 1.17
CA ASP A 16 -16.30 -26.40 -0.14
C ASP A 16 -15.10 -25.99 -1.00
N PHE A 17 -14.67 -24.74 -0.90
CA PHE A 17 -13.46 -24.25 -1.58
C PHE A 17 -12.17 -24.93 -1.05
N LEU A 18 -12.10 -25.24 0.25
CA LEU A 18 -10.97 -25.95 0.84
C LEU A 18 -10.86 -27.40 0.34
N ASP A 19 -11.97 -28.00 -0.07
CA ASP A 19 -12.03 -29.35 -0.64
C ASP A 19 -11.78 -29.37 -2.16
N MET A 20 -11.79 -28.21 -2.83
CA MET A 20 -11.43 -28.08 -4.24
C MET A 20 -9.92 -28.18 -4.46
N GLU A 21 -9.52 -28.83 -5.56
CA GLU A 21 -8.12 -28.96 -5.97
C GLU A 21 -7.86 -28.30 -7.34
N GLY A 22 -6.61 -27.89 -7.57
CA GLY A 22 -6.18 -27.35 -8.86
C GLY A 22 -6.72 -25.95 -9.16
N ALA A 23 -6.92 -25.70 -10.46
CA ALA A 23 -7.39 -24.44 -11.03
C ALA A 23 -8.86 -24.15 -10.64
N PRO A 24 -9.26 -22.88 -10.49
CA PRO A 24 -10.61 -22.53 -10.09
C PRO A 24 -11.61 -22.86 -11.21
N GLU A 25 -12.68 -23.56 -10.85
CA GLU A 25 -13.75 -23.90 -11.79
C GLU A 25 -14.60 -22.67 -12.14
N PRO A 26 -15.10 -22.55 -13.39
CA PRO A 26 -15.92 -21.42 -13.81
C PRO A 26 -17.33 -21.45 -13.18
N HIS A 27 -18.00 -20.30 -13.21
CA HIS A 27 -19.30 -20.06 -12.59
C HIS A 27 -20.35 -21.13 -12.90
N HIS A 28 -20.50 -21.50 -14.17
CA HIS A 28 -21.55 -22.43 -14.62
C HIS A 28 -21.30 -23.87 -14.12
N VAL A 29 -20.04 -24.32 -14.01
CA VAL A 29 -19.68 -25.62 -13.44
C VAL A 29 -20.04 -25.67 -11.96
N LEU A 30 -19.65 -24.66 -11.18
CA LEU A 30 -19.95 -24.61 -9.75
C LEU A 30 -21.44 -24.47 -9.47
N ARG A 31 -22.18 -23.76 -10.34
CA ARG A 31 -23.64 -23.70 -10.31
C ARG A 31 -24.26 -25.08 -10.56
N GLN A 32 -23.76 -25.85 -11.54
CA GLN A 32 -24.25 -27.21 -11.82
C GLN A 32 -23.97 -28.18 -10.67
N LYS A 33 -22.83 -28.01 -9.98
CA LYS A 33 -22.47 -28.78 -8.78
C LYS A 33 -23.24 -28.36 -7.52
N GLY A 34 -24.01 -27.27 -7.57
CA GLY A 34 -24.71 -26.74 -6.39
C GLY A 34 -23.81 -26.11 -5.34
N LEU A 35 -22.58 -25.73 -5.71
CA LEU A 35 -21.58 -25.13 -4.82
C LEU A 35 -21.62 -23.59 -4.81
N LEU A 36 -22.44 -23.01 -5.70
CA LEU A 36 -22.61 -21.58 -5.82
C LEU A 36 -23.86 -21.11 -5.08
N HIS A 37 -23.68 -20.17 -4.15
CA HIS A 37 -24.73 -19.64 -3.28
C HIS A 37 -24.98 -18.17 -3.58
N GLU A 38 -26.24 -17.76 -3.64
CA GLU A 38 -26.59 -16.34 -3.63
C GLU A 38 -26.36 -15.78 -2.22
N TRP A 39 -25.59 -14.71 -2.11
CA TRP A 39 -25.31 -14.06 -0.84
C TRP A 39 -26.55 -13.33 -0.31
N GLN A 40 -26.75 -13.40 0.99
CA GLN A 40 -27.82 -12.75 1.73
C GLN A 40 -27.24 -11.96 2.91
N MET A 41 -27.97 -10.91 3.31
CA MET A 41 -27.56 -10.08 4.44
C MET A 41 -27.34 -10.93 5.71
N GLY A 42 -26.15 -10.78 6.31
CA GLY A 42 -25.73 -11.54 7.49
C GLY A 42 -24.75 -12.68 7.19
N MET A 43 -24.64 -13.12 5.94
CA MET A 43 -23.61 -14.08 5.52
C MET A 43 -22.23 -13.43 5.59
N PHE A 44 -21.29 -14.10 6.26
CA PHE A 44 -19.90 -13.66 6.30
C PHE A 44 -19.23 -13.89 4.95
N ALA A 45 -18.82 -12.82 4.27
CA ALA A 45 -18.21 -12.93 2.95
C ALA A 45 -16.79 -12.33 2.90
N ILE A 46 -15.91 -13.02 2.19
CA ILE A 46 -14.52 -12.65 1.93
C ILE A 46 -14.43 -12.28 0.45
N PHE A 47 -14.14 -11.01 0.15
CA PHE A 47 -13.84 -10.57 -1.21
C PHE A 47 -12.38 -10.86 -1.51
N VAL A 48 -12.11 -11.69 -2.52
CA VAL A 48 -10.75 -12.00 -2.98
C VAL A 48 -10.48 -11.24 -4.28
N SER A 49 -9.67 -10.19 -4.18
CA SER A 49 -9.08 -9.49 -5.32
C SER A 49 -7.77 -10.17 -5.70
N HIS A 50 -7.55 -10.39 -6.99
CA HIS A 50 -6.31 -11.01 -7.49
C HIS A 50 -5.95 -10.54 -8.90
N GLN A 51 -4.69 -10.74 -9.28
CA GLN A 51 -4.22 -10.56 -10.65
C GLN A 51 -4.26 -11.91 -11.37
N TRP A 52 -4.84 -11.94 -12.56
CA TRP A 52 -4.83 -13.13 -13.41
C TRP A 52 -3.40 -13.53 -13.81
N LEU A 53 -3.10 -14.82 -13.71
CA LEU A 53 -1.84 -15.44 -14.13
C LEU A 53 -1.86 -15.93 -15.58
N GLY A 54 -2.96 -15.76 -16.31
CA GLY A 54 -3.07 -16.11 -17.72
C GLY A 54 -4.00 -15.16 -18.46
N ALA A 55 -3.87 -15.11 -19.78
CA ALA A 55 -4.70 -14.27 -20.64
C ALA A 55 -6.15 -14.78 -20.74
N LYS A 56 -6.36 -16.09 -20.59
CA LYS A 56 -7.68 -16.74 -20.70
C LYS A 56 -8.22 -17.25 -19.38
N PHE A 57 -7.34 -17.73 -18.51
CA PHE A 57 -7.71 -18.31 -17.22
C PHE A 57 -6.98 -17.56 -16.12
N PRO A 58 -7.65 -17.28 -14.99
CA PRO A 58 -7.09 -16.46 -13.94
C PRO A 58 -5.98 -17.15 -13.14
N ASP A 59 -6.02 -18.48 -13.03
CA ASP A 59 -5.00 -19.27 -12.34
C ASP A 59 -4.86 -20.65 -13.03
N PRO A 60 -4.22 -20.71 -14.22
CA PRO A 60 -4.21 -21.92 -15.06
C PRO A 60 -3.64 -23.16 -14.36
N SER A 61 -2.72 -22.98 -13.42
CA SER A 61 -2.04 -24.04 -12.67
C SER A 61 -2.62 -24.27 -11.27
N GLY A 62 -3.56 -23.44 -10.80
CA GLY A 62 -4.11 -23.52 -9.44
C GLY A 62 -3.14 -23.08 -8.34
N GLN A 63 -2.08 -22.35 -8.68
CA GLN A 63 -1.05 -21.93 -7.73
C GLN A 63 -1.58 -20.85 -6.78
N GLN A 64 -2.30 -19.85 -7.28
CA GLN A 64 -2.93 -18.84 -6.43
C GLN A 64 -3.98 -19.47 -5.52
N MET A 65 -4.83 -20.35 -6.07
CA MET A 65 -5.88 -21.01 -5.28
C MET A 65 -5.27 -21.88 -4.18
N THR A 66 -4.10 -22.48 -4.42
CA THR A 66 -3.34 -23.23 -3.42
C THR A 66 -2.87 -22.32 -2.27
N VAL A 67 -2.32 -21.15 -2.60
CA VAL A 67 -1.93 -20.16 -1.58
C VAL A 67 -3.14 -19.71 -0.77
N LEU A 68 -4.26 -19.41 -1.43
CA LEU A 68 -5.49 -19.00 -0.75
C LEU A 68 -6.03 -20.09 0.19
N ARG A 69 -6.06 -21.36 -0.25
CA ARG A 69 -6.46 -22.49 0.60
C ARG A 69 -5.58 -22.63 1.83
N HIS A 70 -4.25 -22.53 1.67
CA HIS A 70 -3.33 -22.58 2.81
C HIS A 70 -3.56 -21.41 3.78
N ALA A 71 -3.71 -20.20 3.26
CA ALA A 71 -3.98 -19.01 4.07
C ALA A 71 -5.31 -19.12 4.84
N LEU A 72 -6.38 -19.60 4.20
CA LEU A 72 -7.68 -19.80 4.85
C LEU A 72 -7.59 -20.85 5.96
N ARG A 73 -6.89 -21.98 5.74
CA ARG A 73 -6.63 -22.97 6.80
C ARG A 73 -5.87 -22.35 7.97
N ALA A 74 -4.83 -21.56 7.67
CA ALA A 74 -4.01 -20.89 8.68
C ALA A 74 -4.78 -19.82 9.47
N PHE A 75 -5.77 -19.16 8.86
CA PHE A 75 -6.71 -18.30 9.58
C PHE A 75 -7.67 -19.08 10.48
N ILE A 76 -8.14 -20.24 10.02
CA ILE A 76 -9.09 -21.08 10.76
C ILE A 76 -8.41 -21.71 11.99
N ASP A 77 -7.18 -22.19 11.87
CA ASP A 77 -6.44 -22.83 12.97
C ASP A 77 -5.67 -21.82 13.85
N GLY A 78 -5.58 -20.56 13.43
CA GLY A 78 -4.92 -19.48 14.15
C GLY A 78 -3.39 -19.46 14.02
N SER A 79 -2.81 -20.26 13.11
CA SER A 79 -1.36 -20.29 12.85
C SER A 79 -0.85 -19.08 12.05
N MET A 80 -1.72 -18.36 11.35
CA MET A 80 -1.40 -17.09 10.70
C MET A 80 -2.19 -15.93 11.33
N LYS A 81 -1.47 -14.87 11.68
CA LYS A 81 -2.05 -13.59 12.12
C LYS A 81 -1.76 -12.54 11.07
N VAL A 82 -2.74 -11.69 10.74
CA VAL A 82 -2.45 -10.51 9.92
C VAL A 82 -1.79 -9.47 10.82
N GLU A 83 -0.58 -9.09 10.48
CA GLU A 83 0.22 -8.29 11.40
C GLU A 83 -0.09 -6.81 11.32
N ILE A 84 -0.18 -6.22 12.51
CA ILE A 84 -0.14 -4.78 12.76
C ILE A 84 1.33 -4.35 12.67
N ASP A 85 1.82 -4.18 11.45
CA ASP A 85 3.12 -3.54 11.22
C ASP A 85 2.96 -2.06 11.58
N LEU A 86 3.76 -1.55 12.54
CA LEU A 86 3.72 -0.14 12.97
C LEU A 86 3.81 0.81 11.77
N MET A 87 4.51 0.45 10.71
CA MET A 87 4.58 1.25 9.48
C MET A 87 3.27 1.22 8.68
N ARG A 88 2.55 0.08 8.64
CA ARG A 88 1.32 -0.17 7.85
C ARG A 88 0.03 0.16 8.57
N THR A 89 0.06 0.30 9.89
CA THR A 89 -1.14 0.42 10.71
C THR A 89 -1.13 1.62 11.64
N LEU A 90 -0.22 2.57 11.41
CA LEU A 90 -0.12 3.83 12.13
C LEU A 90 -1.52 4.29 12.60
N GLY A 91 -1.73 4.29 13.93
CA GLY A 91 -2.89 4.90 14.56
C GLY A 91 -4.21 4.11 14.56
N ASP A 92 -4.25 2.84 14.18
CA ASP A 92 -5.45 1.99 14.39
C ASP A 92 -5.29 1.09 15.64
N PRO A 93 -5.82 1.50 16.81
CA PRO A 93 -5.73 0.72 18.04
C PRO A 93 -6.70 -0.48 18.08
N ARG A 94 -7.46 -0.73 17.00
CA ARG A 94 -8.41 -1.85 16.92
C ARG A 94 -7.64 -3.16 16.79
N ASP A 95 -7.38 -3.75 17.94
CA ASP A 95 -7.02 -5.15 18.03
C ASP A 95 -8.15 -6.00 17.41
N THR A 96 -7.79 -7.12 16.80
CA THR A 96 -8.71 -8.19 16.35
C THR A 96 -9.54 -7.93 15.09
N THR A 97 -9.03 -8.32 13.91
CA THR A 97 -9.92 -9.03 12.97
C THR A 97 -10.08 -10.44 13.55
N SER A 98 -11.23 -10.77 14.14
CA SER A 98 -11.51 -12.16 14.51
C SER A 98 -11.74 -12.97 13.24
N TYR A 99 -10.90 -13.98 13.01
CA TYR A 99 -11.00 -14.89 11.87
C TYR A 99 -11.90 -16.11 12.15
N GLU A 100 -12.55 -16.16 13.31
CA GLU A 100 -13.43 -17.28 13.71
C GLU A 100 -14.55 -17.55 12.69
N ARG A 101 -15.03 -16.49 12.03
CA ARG A 101 -16.10 -16.59 11.03
C ARG A 101 -15.62 -17.12 9.67
N VAL A 102 -14.30 -17.20 9.42
CA VAL A 102 -13.73 -17.68 8.16
C VAL A 102 -14.14 -19.13 7.90
N ALA A 103 -14.11 -20.01 8.91
CA ALA A 103 -14.45 -21.43 8.76
C ALA A 103 -15.87 -21.65 8.21
N THR A 104 -16.83 -20.82 8.62
CA THR A 104 -18.23 -20.86 8.18
C THR A 104 -18.56 -19.81 7.11
N GLY A 105 -17.53 -19.14 6.59
CA GLY A 105 -17.65 -18.02 5.68
C GLY A 105 -17.87 -18.43 4.23
N TYR A 106 -17.96 -17.41 3.39
CA TYR A 106 -18.10 -17.55 1.95
C TYR A 106 -17.07 -16.70 1.22
N ILE A 107 -16.69 -17.11 0.02
CA ILE A 107 -15.70 -16.47 -0.81
C ILE A 107 -16.41 -15.89 -2.03
N PHE A 108 -16.15 -14.61 -2.29
CA PHE A 108 -16.35 -14.00 -3.58
C PHE A 108 -15.00 -13.96 -4.31
N LEU A 109 -14.94 -14.55 -5.50
CA LEU A 109 -13.84 -14.43 -6.45
C LEU A 109 -14.47 -14.29 -7.83
N ASP A 110 -14.07 -13.27 -8.58
CA ASP A 110 -14.68 -12.83 -9.84
C ASP A 110 -14.95 -14.00 -10.82
N TRP A 111 -13.98 -14.89 -10.99
CA TRP A 111 -14.05 -16.03 -11.91
C TRP A 111 -15.19 -17.01 -11.64
N PHE A 112 -15.54 -17.30 -10.38
CA PHE A 112 -16.69 -18.18 -10.12
C PHE A 112 -17.93 -17.42 -9.68
N ALA A 113 -17.79 -16.20 -9.17
CA ALA A 113 -18.90 -15.39 -8.72
C ALA A 113 -19.65 -14.71 -9.88
N ILE A 114 -18.96 -14.39 -10.97
CA ILE A 114 -19.52 -13.71 -12.14
C ILE A 114 -19.68 -14.72 -13.29
N PRO A 115 -20.83 -14.78 -13.98
CA PRO A 115 -20.99 -15.62 -15.18
C PRO A 115 -19.96 -15.29 -16.28
N GLN A 116 -19.30 -16.30 -16.85
CA GLN A 116 -18.42 -16.10 -18.03
C GLN A 116 -19.25 -15.97 -19.30
N ILE A 117 -18.81 -15.11 -20.23
CA ILE A 117 -19.37 -15.01 -21.59
C ILE A 117 -19.01 -16.24 -22.45
N THR A 118 -18.05 -17.07 -22.02
CA THR A 118 -17.43 -18.08 -22.88
C THR A 118 -17.42 -19.48 -22.29
N GLU A 119 -18.60 -20.13 -22.25
CA GLU A 119 -18.67 -21.58 -22.52
C GLU A 119 -19.94 -21.86 -23.32
N ARG A 120 -19.77 -22.37 -24.55
CA ARG A 120 -20.87 -22.78 -25.44
C ARG A 120 -21.51 -24.03 -24.88
N THR A 121 -22.42 -23.87 -23.92
CA THR A 121 -23.31 -24.94 -23.46
C THR A 121 -24.60 -24.88 -24.28
N ASP A 122 -25.04 -26.03 -24.81
CA ASP A 122 -26.31 -26.13 -25.53
C ASP A 122 -27.46 -25.65 -24.63
N GLY A 123 -28.16 -24.57 -25.04
CA GLY A 123 -29.33 -24.03 -24.36
C GLY A 123 -29.11 -22.73 -23.54
N VAL A 124 -27.90 -22.18 -23.48
CA VAL A 124 -27.63 -20.89 -22.82
C VAL A 124 -27.81 -19.73 -23.82
N ASN A 125 -28.62 -18.72 -23.47
CA ASN A 125 -28.83 -17.53 -24.30
C ASN A 125 -27.65 -16.54 -24.14
N ASP A 126 -26.92 -16.31 -25.23
CA ASP A 126 -25.73 -15.45 -25.30
C ASP A 126 -26.02 -13.98 -24.89
N ASP A 127 -27.17 -13.43 -25.30
CA ASP A 127 -27.52 -12.04 -25.02
C ASP A 127 -27.87 -11.85 -23.54
N ALA A 128 -28.53 -12.84 -22.93
CA ALA A 128 -28.82 -12.84 -21.50
C ALA A 128 -27.52 -12.95 -20.68
N THR A 129 -26.59 -13.82 -21.08
CA THR A 129 -25.31 -14.00 -20.38
C THR A 129 -24.42 -12.75 -20.47
N ARG A 130 -24.39 -12.08 -21.62
CA ARG A 130 -23.70 -10.79 -21.79
C ARG A 130 -24.31 -9.70 -20.91
N SER A 131 -25.65 -9.63 -20.86
CA SER A 131 -26.38 -8.71 -19.98
C SER A 131 -26.09 -8.99 -18.50
N ASP A 132 -26.11 -10.24 -18.08
CA ASP A 132 -25.84 -10.66 -16.70
C ASP A 132 -24.40 -10.37 -16.29
N THR A 133 -23.43 -10.72 -17.14
CA THR A 133 -22.01 -10.40 -16.92
C THR A 133 -21.81 -8.91 -16.74
N ALA A 134 -22.38 -8.09 -17.63
CA ALA A 134 -22.27 -6.63 -17.54
C ALA A 134 -22.89 -6.09 -16.24
N ARG A 135 -24.07 -6.59 -15.84
CA ARG A 135 -24.72 -6.21 -14.57
C ARG A 135 -23.93 -6.66 -13.35
N ALA A 136 -23.30 -7.83 -13.38
CA ALA A 136 -22.45 -8.34 -12.33
C ALA A 136 -21.18 -7.49 -12.16
N VAL A 137 -20.50 -7.17 -13.26
CA VAL A 137 -19.32 -6.28 -13.26
C VAL A 137 -19.67 -4.90 -12.71
N GLN A 138 -20.81 -4.32 -13.11
CA GLN A 138 -21.30 -3.05 -12.56
C GLN A 138 -21.62 -3.12 -11.06
N SER A 139 -21.87 -4.32 -10.52
CA SER A 139 -22.24 -4.54 -9.11
C SER A 139 -21.02 -4.81 -8.21
N ILE A 140 -19.80 -4.90 -8.77
CA ILE A 140 -18.57 -5.13 -7.99
C ILE A 140 -18.43 -4.17 -6.79
N PRO A 141 -18.67 -2.85 -6.89
CA PRO A 141 -18.60 -1.97 -5.73
C PRO A 141 -19.58 -2.36 -4.61
N ALA A 142 -20.79 -2.83 -4.97
CA ALA A 142 -21.78 -3.32 -4.01
C ALA A 142 -21.34 -4.65 -3.37
N TYR A 143 -20.70 -5.53 -4.15
CA TYR A 143 -20.12 -6.78 -3.64
C TYR A 143 -19.01 -6.51 -2.64
N VAL A 144 -18.08 -5.60 -2.98
CA VAL A 144 -16.99 -5.18 -2.09
C VAL A 144 -17.52 -4.56 -0.79
N GLU A 145 -18.52 -3.68 -0.85
CA GLU A 145 -19.15 -3.08 0.34
C GLU A 145 -19.90 -4.13 1.19
N SER A 146 -20.45 -5.16 0.56
CA SER A 146 -21.19 -6.23 1.25
C SER A 146 -20.27 -7.21 1.97
N CYS A 147 -19.05 -7.41 1.48
CA CYS A 147 -18.08 -8.33 2.08
C CYS A 147 -17.48 -7.80 3.39
N ASP A 148 -17.32 -8.70 4.36
CA ASP A 148 -16.79 -8.40 5.68
C ASP A 148 -15.27 -8.29 5.67
N MET A 149 -14.62 -9.20 4.94
CA MET A 149 -13.17 -9.19 4.71
C MET A 149 -12.85 -8.84 3.26
N PHE A 150 -11.76 -8.11 3.06
CA PHE A 150 -11.16 -7.89 1.75
C PHE A 150 -9.73 -8.43 1.76
N VAL A 151 -9.45 -9.32 0.83
CA VAL A 151 -8.16 -9.97 0.62
C VAL A 151 -7.64 -9.58 -0.75
N ALA A 152 -6.44 -9.01 -0.80
CA ALA A 152 -5.62 -8.97 -2.01
C ALA A 152 -4.71 -10.20 -1.99
N LEU A 153 -4.95 -11.16 -2.88
CA LEU A 153 -4.14 -12.35 -3.05
C LEU A 153 -2.97 -12.03 -3.98
N VAL A 154 -1.78 -11.86 -3.40
CA VAL A 154 -0.61 -11.29 -4.08
C VAL A 154 0.68 -12.12 -3.91
N PRO A 155 0.63 -13.46 -4.06
CA PRO A 155 1.83 -14.28 -4.03
C PRO A 155 2.77 -13.95 -5.19
N ASP A 156 4.07 -14.11 -5.00
CA ASP A 156 5.07 -14.02 -6.06
C ASP A 156 4.95 -15.23 -7.00
N LEU A 157 4.25 -15.04 -8.12
CA LEU A 157 4.02 -16.05 -9.15
C LEU A 157 4.36 -15.51 -10.53
N VAL A 158 4.26 -16.36 -11.56
CA VAL A 158 4.61 -16.00 -12.94
C VAL A 158 3.39 -16.13 -13.83
N HIS A 159 3.15 -15.11 -14.66
CA HIS A 159 2.11 -15.14 -15.67
C HIS A 159 2.47 -16.15 -16.77
N SER A 160 1.61 -17.14 -17.01
CA SER A 160 1.86 -18.30 -17.88
C SER A 160 2.18 -17.92 -19.31
N ASP A 161 1.54 -16.88 -19.85
CA ASP A 161 1.73 -16.49 -21.27
C ASP A 161 2.89 -15.52 -21.50
N THR A 162 3.21 -14.66 -20.54
CA THR A 162 4.18 -13.56 -20.72
C THR A 162 5.50 -13.82 -20.01
N GLY A 163 5.53 -14.73 -19.04
CA GLY A 163 6.69 -14.97 -18.17
C GLY A 163 6.98 -13.83 -17.19
N LEU A 164 6.13 -12.80 -17.14
CA LEU A 164 6.30 -11.68 -16.21
C LEU A 164 5.88 -12.09 -14.80
N GLN A 165 6.56 -11.53 -13.79
CA GLN A 165 6.17 -11.72 -12.40
C GLN A 165 4.81 -11.06 -12.10
N CYS A 166 4.02 -11.73 -11.28
CA CYS A 166 2.80 -11.24 -10.67
C CYS A 166 3.00 -11.24 -9.16
N ASN A 167 2.82 -10.09 -8.52
CA ASN A 167 2.96 -9.90 -7.08
C ASN A 167 2.20 -8.64 -6.62
N TYR A 168 2.45 -8.20 -5.39
CA TYR A 168 1.77 -7.03 -4.84
C TYR A 168 1.98 -5.75 -5.65
N SER A 169 3.20 -5.49 -6.13
CA SER A 169 3.50 -4.29 -6.93
C SER A 169 2.76 -4.29 -8.27
N THR A 170 2.66 -5.45 -8.95
CA THR A 170 1.95 -5.56 -10.22
C THR A 170 0.44 -5.60 -10.02
N TRP A 171 -0.06 -6.18 -8.93
CA TRP A 171 -1.46 -6.07 -8.53
C TRP A 171 -1.86 -4.59 -8.34
N LEU A 172 -1.03 -3.82 -7.62
CA LEU A 172 -1.19 -2.38 -7.49
C LEU A 172 -1.05 -1.61 -8.80
N SER A 173 -0.57 -2.20 -9.90
CA SER A 173 -0.54 -1.54 -11.21
C SER A 173 -1.83 -1.76 -12.03
N ARG A 174 -2.66 -2.74 -11.67
CA ARG A 174 -3.85 -3.13 -12.44
C ARG A 174 -5.02 -2.19 -12.17
N GLY A 175 -5.63 -1.65 -13.22
CA GLY A 175 -6.75 -0.71 -13.10
C GLY A 175 -7.95 -1.26 -12.32
N TRP A 176 -8.35 -2.50 -12.62
CA TRP A 176 -9.44 -3.20 -11.91
C TRP A 176 -9.13 -3.43 -10.43
N CYS A 177 -7.92 -3.90 -10.09
CA CYS A 177 -7.51 -4.12 -8.71
C CYS A 177 -7.44 -2.82 -7.90
N ARG A 178 -6.97 -1.72 -8.51
CA ARG A 178 -7.02 -0.38 -7.90
C ARG A 178 -8.46 0.06 -7.60
N ALA A 179 -9.40 -0.22 -8.51
CA ALA A 179 -10.80 0.14 -8.30
C ALA A 179 -11.47 -0.68 -7.20
N GLU A 180 -11.17 -1.98 -7.11
CA GLU A 180 -11.64 -2.83 -6.01
C GLU A 180 -11.09 -2.34 -4.65
N LEU A 181 -9.80 -2.01 -4.61
CA LEU A 181 -9.16 -1.38 -3.45
C LEU A 181 -9.86 -0.07 -3.06
N TRP A 182 -10.12 0.80 -4.03
CA TRP A 182 -10.84 2.06 -3.80
C TRP A 182 -12.26 1.81 -3.29
N CYS A 183 -13.00 0.86 -3.88
CA CYS A 183 -14.33 0.50 -3.42
C CYS A 183 -14.33 0.02 -1.96
N ARG A 184 -13.29 -0.73 -1.54
CA ARG A 184 -13.13 -1.16 -0.15
C ARG A 184 -12.85 0.00 0.78
N VAL A 185 -11.80 0.78 0.50
CA VAL A 185 -11.33 1.86 1.37
C VAL A 185 -12.35 3.00 1.46
N LEU A 186 -13.03 3.31 0.36
CA LEU A 186 -14.05 4.35 0.27
C LEU A 186 -15.46 3.84 0.58
N SER A 187 -15.63 2.57 0.98
CA SER A 187 -16.92 2.10 1.45
C SER A 187 -17.35 2.79 2.76
N ASN A 188 -18.64 2.67 3.07
CA ASN A 188 -19.20 3.15 4.34
C ASN A 188 -19.20 2.07 5.43
N ARG A 189 -18.39 1.03 5.26
CA ARG A 189 -18.15 0.04 6.32
C ARG A 189 -17.32 0.67 7.44
N GLU A 190 -17.50 0.12 8.64
CA GLU A 190 -16.69 0.49 9.81
C GLU A 190 -15.26 -0.07 9.69
N ASP A 191 -15.12 -1.29 9.19
CA ASP A 191 -13.83 -1.90 8.86
C ASP A 191 -13.62 -1.88 7.35
N THR A 192 -12.65 -1.08 6.91
CA THR A 192 -12.22 -0.95 5.51
C THR A 192 -10.82 -1.50 5.28
N ARG A 193 -10.24 -2.22 6.25
CA ARG A 193 -8.90 -2.80 6.13
C ARG A 193 -8.83 -3.79 4.97
N VAL A 194 -7.63 -3.89 4.41
CA VAL A 194 -7.27 -4.74 3.27
C VAL A 194 -6.13 -5.64 3.71
N ILE A 195 -6.35 -6.94 3.59
CA ILE A 195 -5.37 -7.97 3.95
C ILE A 195 -4.62 -8.37 2.68
N LEU A 196 -3.30 -8.23 2.70
CA LEU A 196 -2.41 -8.74 1.67
C LEU A 196 -2.00 -10.16 2.05
N ILE A 197 -2.26 -11.14 1.19
CA ILE A 197 -1.80 -12.52 1.38
C ILE A 197 -0.67 -12.79 0.40
N PHE A 198 0.55 -12.93 0.92
CA PHE A 198 1.74 -13.25 0.14
C PHE A 198 1.96 -14.76 0.06
N SER A 199 1.64 -15.48 1.13
CA SER A 199 1.78 -16.94 1.19
C SER A 199 0.79 -17.53 2.20
N GLY A 200 0.77 -18.86 2.34
CA GLY A 200 0.01 -19.53 3.40
C GLY A 200 0.52 -19.27 4.82
N ARG A 201 1.62 -18.51 4.99
CA ARG A 201 2.25 -18.19 6.28
C ARG A 201 2.45 -16.70 6.51
N GLU A 202 2.17 -15.87 5.51
CA GLU A 202 2.47 -14.44 5.57
C GLU A 202 1.28 -13.63 5.05
N ALA A 203 0.72 -12.81 5.95
CA ALA A 203 -0.30 -11.83 5.62
C ALA A 203 -0.07 -10.52 6.39
N LEU A 204 -0.25 -9.39 5.71
CA LEU A 204 -0.03 -8.05 6.25
C LEU A 204 -1.21 -7.13 5.90
N TYR A 205 -1.40 -6.05 6.65
CA TYR A 205 -2.30 -4.99 6.19
C TYR A 205 -1.64 -4.13 5.10
N ILE A 206 -2.46 -3.52 4.23
CA ILE A 206 -1.99 -2.52 3.27
C ILE A 206 -1.52 -1.24 3.99
N MET A 207 -0.58 -0.47 3.42
CA MET A 207 -0.29 0.86 3.97
C MET A 207 -1.47 1.81 3.68
N PRO A 208 -1.84 2.73 4.61
CA PRO A 208 -2.97 3.64 4.40
C PRO A 208 -2.78 4.60 3.22
N THR A 209 -1.54 4.77 2.75
CA THR A 209 -1.18 5.64 1.63
C THR A 209 -1.22 4.96 0.27
N ASP A 210 -1.24 3.63 0.20
CA ASP A 210 -1.09 2.93 -1.09
C ASP A 210 -2.25 3.26 -2.03
N TRP A 211 -3.49 3.23 -1.54
CA TRP A 211 -4.66 3.60 -2.35
C TRP A 211 -4.62 5.07 -2.81
N GLN A 212 -4.00 5.97 -2.04
CA GLN A 212 -3.87 7.40 -2.37
C GLN A 212 -2.85 7.63 -3.51
N ARG A 213 -1.87 6.74 -3.65
CA ARG A 213 -0.81 6.81 -4.68
C ARG A 213 -1.16 6.01 -5.93
N SER A 214 -1.91 4.92 -5.77
CA SER A 214 -2.33 4.04 -6.86
C SER A 214 -3.65 4.52 -7.47
N LEU A 215 -3.58 5.56 -8.30
CA LEU A 215 -4.74 6.13 -9.00
C LEU A 215 -5.30 5.16 -10.03
N ILE A 216 -6.62 5.01 -10.10
CA ILE A 216 -7.27 4.19 -11.15
C ILE A 216 -6.88 4.69 -12.55
N ALA A 217 -6.76 6.00 -12.71
CA ALA A 217 -6.40 6.66 -13.98
C ALA A 217 -5.06 6.20 -14.55
N ASP A 218 -4.10 5.84 -13.69
CA ASP A 218 -2.76 5.39 -14.09
C ASP A 218 -2.67 3.86 -14.19
N GLY A 219 -3.79 3.14 -14.04
CA GLY A 219 -3.81 1.68 -14.04
C GLY A 219 -3.55 1.07 -15.42
N LEU A 220 -2.98 -0.13 -15.45
CA LEU A 220 -2.86 -0.97 -16.63
C LEU A 220 -4.15 -1.77 -16.82
N PHE A 221 -4.67 -1.77 -18.04
CA PHE A 221 -5.87 -2.52 -18.42
C PHE A 221 -5.53 -3.51 -19.53
N THR A 222 -6.02 -4.75 -19.39
CA THR A 222 -5.97 -5.71 -20.52
C THR A 222 -6.84 -5.19 -21.67
N VAL A 223 -7.98 -4.57 -21.35
CA VAL A 223 -8.93 -3.99 -22.29
C VAL A 223 -9.04 -2.50 -21.98
N GLU A 224 -8.36 -1.66 -22.77
CA GLU A 224 -8.24 -0.23 -22.49
C GLU A 224 -9.58 0.52 -22.44
N SER A 225 -10.61 0.05 -23.17
CA SER A 225 -11.95 0.63 -23.11
C SER A 225 -12.60 0.53 -21.73
N ASP A 226 -12.15 -0.37 -20.86
CA ASP A 226 -12.65 -0.50 -19.49
C ASP A 226 -12.26 0.71 -18.63
N ARG A 227 -11.19 1.45 -18.97
CA ARG A 227 -10.67 2.55 -18.14
C ARG A 227 -11.76 3.55 -17.77
N ALA A 228 -12.56 3.98 -18.74
CA ALA A 228 -13.63 4.95 -18.51
C ALA A 228 -14.69 4.41 -17.53
N VAL A 229 -15.07 3.14 -17.68
CA VAL A 229 -16.04 2.47 -16.80
C VAL A 229 -15.48 2.42 -15.37
N VAL A 230 -14.24 1.96 -15.22
CA VAL A 230 -13.59 1.77 -13.93
C VAL A 230 -13.31 3.10 -13.23
N MET A 231 -12.94 4.14 -13.97
CA MET A 231 -12.84 5.51 -13.45
C MET A 231 -14.18 6.01 -12.88
N ASN A 232 -15.27 5.78 -13.59
CA ASN A 232 -16.60 6.16 -13.12
C ASN A 232 -17.03 5.38 -11.86
N LEU A 233 -16.60 4.12 -11.70
CA LEU A 233 -16.81 3.37 -10.46
C LEU A 233 -16.06 4.02 -9.28
N GLY A 234 -14.78 4.35 -9.47
CA GLY A 234 -13.98 5.04 -8.46
C GLY A 234 -14.55 6.41 -8.06
N GLU A 235 -15.00 7.20 -9.04
CA GLU A 235 -15.67 8.47 -8.80
C GLU A 235 -16.96 8.29 -7.99
N THR A 236 -17.76 7.28 -8.33
CA THR A 236 -18.99 6.96 -7.59
C THR A 236 -18.71 6.59 -6.14
N ALA A 237 -17.70 5.75 -5.90
CA ALA A 237 -17.28 5.34 -4.56
C ALA A 237 -16.80 6.54 -3.72
N LEU A 238 -15.97 7.41 -4.31
CA LEU A 238 -15.48 8.62 -3.64
C LEU A 238 -16.61 9.59 -3.30
N ARG A 239 -17.50 9.89 -4.26
CA ARG A 239 -18.65 10.77 -4.03
C ARG A 239 -19.60 10.21 -2.98
N SER A 240 -19.80 8.89 -2.98
CA SER A 240 -20.57 8.17 -1.95
C SER A 240 -19.97 8.37 -0.56
N LYS A 241 -18.65 8.13 -0.41
CA LYS A 241 -17.93 8.34 0.85
C LYS A 241 -18.04 9.78 1.32
N THR A 242 -17.75 10.74 0.45
CA THR A 242 -17.82 12.17 0.75
C THR A 242 -19.24 12.57 1.18
N LYS A 243 -20.28 12.07 0.51
CA LYS A 243 -21.69 12.32 0.89
C LYS A 243 -22.04 11.72 2.25
N HIS A 244 -21.58 10.51 2.55
CA HIS A 244 -21.81 9.87 3.86
C HIS A 244 -21.11 10.65 4.97
N LEU A 245 -19.82 10.95 4.80
CA LEU A 245 -19.03 11.71 5.77
C LEU A 245 -19.61 13.11 6.00
N ASN A 246 -20.12 13.75 4.95
CA ASN A 246 -20.79 15.05 5.03
C ASN A 246 -22.00 15.07 5.97
N GLN A 247 -22.70 13.94 6.09
CA GLN A 247 -23.93 13.78 6.86
C GLN A 247 -23.66 13.20 8.26
N TRP A 248 -22.78 12.20 8.36
CA TRP A 248 -22.65 11.34 9.53
C TRP A 248 -21.22 11.19 10.04
N GLY A 249 -20.22 11.59 9.25
CA GLY A 249 -18.82 11.33 9.54
C GLY A 249 -18.09 12.48 10.23
N PRO A 250 -16.86 12.22 10.71
CA PRO A 250 -15.99 13.27 11.23
C PRO A 250 -15.70 14.33 10.16
N LEU A 251 -15.69 15.60 10.57
CA LEU A 251 -15.43 16.71 9.65
C LEU A 251 -14.00 16.65 9.06
N THR A 252 -13.04 16.15 9.83
CA THR A 252 -11.67 15.89 9.38
C THR A 252 -11.65 14.97 8.17
N ASP A 253 -12.26 13.80 8.30
CA ASP A 253 -12.31 12.79 7.23
C ASP A 253 -13.06 13.32 6.01
N TYR A 254 -14.18 14.01 6.22
CA TYR A 254 -14.92 14.66 5.14
C TYR A 254 -14.02 15.63 4.34
N ARG A 255 -13.32 16.54 5.04
CA ARG A 255 -12.42 17.51 4.42
C ARG A 255 -11.25 16.85 3.70
N PHE A 256 -10.70 15.76 4.27
CA PHE A 256 -9.59 15.03 3.68
C PHE A 256 -9.96 14.45 2.31
N HIS A 257 -11.08 13.73 2.24
CA HIS A 257 -11.56 13.15 0.98
C HIS A 257 -11.95 14.23 -0.02
N LEU A 258 -12.62 15.29 0.45
CA LEU A 258 -13.02 16.42 -0.40
C LEU A 258 -11.82 17.17 -0.99
N ALA A 259 -10.76 17.38 -0.21
CA ALA A 259 -9.55 18.06 -0.69
C ALA A 259 -8.77 17.22 -1.70
N GLN A 260 -8.76 15.89 -1.54
CA GLN A 260 -8.08 14.98 -2.45
C GLN A 260 -8.85 14.71 -3.75
N GLU A 261 -10.16 14.94 -3.77
CA GLU A 261 -11.05 14.59 -4.89
C GLU A 261 -10.53 15.05 -6.25
N PRO A 262 -10.09 16.32 -6.45
CA PRO A 262 -9.60 16.73 -7.76
C PRO A 262 -8.38 15.94 -8.22
N ARG A 263 -7.42 15.68 -7.31
CA ARG A 263 -6.21 14.90 -7.63
C ARG A 263 -6.55 13.45 -7.94
N LEU A 264 -7.40 12.83 -7.11
CA LEU A 264 -7.82 11.44 -7.26
C LEU A 264 -8.56 11.20 -8.58
N LEU A 265 -9.36 12.16 -9.03
CA LEU A 265 -10.15 12.07 -10.25
C LEU A 265 -9.46 12.68 -11.50
N GLY A 266 -8.20 13.12 -11.39
CA GLY A 266 -7.48 13.76 -12.50
C GLY A 266 -8.10 15.09 -12.96
N GLN A 267 -8.83 15.77 -12.08
CA GLN A 267 -9.46 17.06 -12.32
C GLN A 267 -8.49 18.21 -12.00
N ARG A 268 -8.87 19.42 -12.41
CA ARG A 268 -8.10 20.63 -12.11
C ARG A 268 -8.08 20.88 -10.59
N GLN A 269 -6.87 20.99 -10.04
CA GLN A 269 -6.62 21.37 -8.65
C GLN A 269 -6.66 22.91 -8.47
N GLY A 270 -7.01 23.35 -7.26
CA GLY A 270 -7.10 24.75 -6.85
C GLY A 270 -8.13 25.60 -7.60
N GLY A 271 -7.93 26.92 -7.56
CA GLY A 271 -8.79 27.91 -8.22
C GLY A 271 -9.97 28.38 -7.37
N PHE A 272 -9.89 28.23 -6.04
CA PHE A 272 -10.91 28.73 -5.14
C PHE A 272 -10.76 30.24 -4.92
N SER A 273 -11.88 30.95 -4.89
CA SER A 273 -11.95 32.21 -4.15
C SER A 273 -11.94 31.91 -2.64
N LEU A 274 -11.50 32.85 -1.80
CA LEU A 274 -11.54 32.64 -0.35
C LEU A 274 -12.96 32.28 0.15
N GLN A 275 -13.99 32.95 -0.36
CA GLN A 275 -15.37 32.67 0.06
C GLN A 275 -15.85 31.27 -0.39
N SER A 276 -15.51 30.86 -1.62
CA SER A 276 -15.86 29.53 -2.10
C SER A 276 -15.07 28.44 -1.37
N PHE A 277 -13.79 28.68 -1.05
CA PHE A 277 -12.97 27.78 -0.24
C PHE A 277 -13.58 27.55 1.15
N LEU A 278 -13.89 28.62 1.87
CA LEU A 278 -14.46 28.53 3.22
C LEU A 278 -15.80 27.78 3.20
N ARG A 279 -16.66 28.06 2.21
CA ARG A 279 -17.93 27.35 2.04
C ARG A 279 -17.73 25.88 1.70
N HIS A 280 -16.82 25.58 0.76
CA HIS A 280 -16.57 24.23 0.27
C HIS A 280 -16.08 23.31 1.40
N PHE A 281 -15.13 23.77 2.20
CA PHE A 281 -14.60 23.00 3.34
C PHE A 281 -15.34 23.24 4.67
N LYS A 282 -16.50 23.93 4.65
CA LYS A 282 -17.31 24.25 5.83
C LYS A 282 -16.52 24.93 6.96
N PHE A 283 -15.67 25.89 6.63
CA PHE A 283 -15.08 26.79 7.61
C PHE A 283 -16.06 27.95 7.89
N PRO A 284 -16.51 28.16 9.14
CA PRO A 284 -17.47 29.22 9.45
C PRO A 284 -16.90 30.64 9.23
N SER A 285 -15.58 30.79 9.27
CA SER A 285 -14.91 32.07 9.04
C SER A 285 -13.46 31.88 8.60
N LEU A 286 -12.86 32.92 8.05
CA LEU A 286 -11.42 32.97 7.77
C LEU A 286 -10.61 32.66 9.04
N GLN A 287 -11.00 33.22 10.18
CA GLN A 287 -10.32 32.98 11.45
C GLN A 287 -10.31 31.49 11.81
N SER A 288 -11.42 30.77 11.59
CA SER A 288 -11.49 29.33 11.83
C SER A 288 -10.60 28.50 10.88
N ALA A 289 -10.39 28.98 9.64
CA ALA A 289 -9.51 28.32 8.68
C ALA A 289 -8.03 28.55 8.99
N VAL A 290 -7.70 29.72 9.54
CA VAL A 290 -6.33 30.10 9.97
C VAL A 290 -5.90 29.36 11.23
N LYS A 291 -6.85 29.04 12.14
CA LYS A 291 -6.55 28.33 13.37
C LYS A 291 -5.99 26.92 13.14
N HIS A 292 -5.04 26.54 13.98
CA HIS A 292 -4.45 25.22 14.00
C HIS A 292 -5.00 24.37 15.16
N GLU A 293 -6.17 23.77 14.98
CA GLU A 293 -6.86 22.94 16.00
C GLU A 293 -6.69 21.43 15.77
N GLY A 294 -5.76 21.00 14.90
CA GLY A 294 -5.56 19.60 14.51
C GLY A 294 -6.49 19.13 13.37
N GLY A 295 -6.27 17.91 12.86
CA GLY A 295 -6.99 17.35 11.72
C GLY A 295 -6.78 18.11 10.41
N MET A 296 -7.84 18.23 9.61
CA MET A 296 -7.83 18.99 8.35
C MET A 296 -8.08 20.48 8.61
N THR A 297 -6.98 21.22 8.83
CA THR A 297 -6.96 22.69 8.96
C THR A 297 -7.17 23.38 7.61
N GLY A 298 -7.43 24.70 7.61
CA GLY A 298 -7.58 25.45 6.36
C GLY A 298 -6.33 25.40 5.50
N MET A 299 -5.15 25.53 6.12
CA MET A 299 -3.87 25.38 5.42
C MET A 299 -3.73 23.98 4.81
N LEU A 300 -4.06 22.93 5.54
CA LEU A 300 -3.93 21.57 5.04
C LEU A 300 -4.91 21.27 3.90
N CYS A 301 -6.17 21.72 4.01
CA CYS A 301 -7.12 21.62 2.91
C CYS A 301 -6.62 22.33 1.65
N ALA A 302 -6.04 23.53 1.78
CA ALA A 302 -5.52 24.28 0.65
C ALA A 302 -4.31 23.59 -0.01
N ILE A 303 -3.41 23.03 0.80
CA ILE A 303 -2.24 22.27 0.31
C ILE A 303 -2.68 21.01 -0.42
N VAL A 304 -3.57 20.20 0.18
CA VAL A 304 -4.03 18.94 -0.40
C VAL A 304 -4.87 19.17 -1.66
N ALA A 305 -5.63 20.26 -1.71
CA ALA A 305 -6.39 20.67 -2.89
C ALA A 305 -5.54 21.35 -3.97
N GLY A 306 -4.24 21.53 -3.74
CA GLY A 306 -3.32 22.16 -4.69
C GLY A 306 -3.58 23.64 -4.94
N ASP A 307 -4.07 24.39 -3.94
CA ASP A 307 -4.42 25.81 -4.07
C ASP A 307 -3.38 26.73 -3.41
N GLY A 308 -2.36 27.12 -4.19
CA GLY A 308 -1.32 28.04 -3.74
C GLY A 308 -1.83 29.45 -3.40
N ASP A 309 -2.89 29.93 -4.06
CA ASP A 309 -3.42 31.29 -3.83
C ASP A 309 -4.13 31.37 -2.47
N ILE A 310 -4.88 30.32 -2.12
CA ILE A 310 -5.48 30.20 -0.79
C ILE A 310 -4.40 30.02 0.28
N VAL A 311 -3.35 29.22 0.03
CA VAL A 311 -2.21 29.09 0.95
C VAL A 311 -1.62 30.47 1.27
N GLN A 312 -1.29 31.27 0.24
CA GLN A 312 -0.77 32.62 0.46
C GLN A 312 -1.75 33.51 1.21
N THR A 313 -3.04 33.41 0.88
CA THR A 313 -4.08 34.20 1.55
C THR A 313 -4.19 33.87 3.03
N LEU A 314 -4.17 32.59 3.40
CA LEU A 314 -4.23 32.17 4.80
C LEU A 314 -2.98 32.61 5.57
N VAL A 315 -1.79 32.49 4.98
CA VAL A 315 -0.54 32.97 5.60
C VAL A 315 -0.57 34.48 5.85
N ARG A 316 -1.06 35.28 4.89
CA ARG A 316 -1.23 36.75 5.08
C ARG A 316 -2.16 37.11 6.25
N HIS A 317 -3.04 36.21 6.65
CA HIS A 317 -3.95 36.37 7.78
C HIS A 317 -3.47 35.66 9.06
N GLY A 318 -2.19 35.28 9.11
CA GLY A 318 -1.53 34.75 10.30
C GLY A 318 -1.58 33.23 10.45
N ALA A 319 -1.86 32.48 9.39
CA ALA A 319 -1.72 31.03 9.44
C ALA A 319 -0.24 30.63 9.57
N ASP A 320 0.05 29.72 10.49
CA ASP A 320 1.39 29.19 10.68
C ASP A 320 1.73 28.18 9.57
N VAL A 321 2.67 28.56 8.70
CA VAL A 321 3.13 27.74 7.57
C VAL A 321 3.98 26.54 8.02
N ASN A 322 4.54 26.59 9.23
CA ASN A 322 5.38 25.53 9.80
C ASN A 322 4.62 24.62 10.77
N ALA A 323 3.30 24.75 10.84
CA ALA A 323 2.50 23.99 11.77
C ALA A 323 2.59 22.47 11.52
N GLY A 324 2.58 21.69 12.61
CA GLY A 324 2.63 20.24 12.57
C GLY A 324 1.23 19.62 12.59
N VAL A 325 0.93 18.72 11.66
CA VAL A 325 -0.36 18.03 11.57
C VAL A 325 -0.60 17.11 12.77
N ARG A 326 -1.87 16.86 13.09
CA ARG A 326 -2.29 15.95 14.18
C ARG A 326 -3.57 15.22 13.81
N GLY A 327 -3.75 13.99 14.27
CA GLY A 327 -5.02 13.26 14.15
C GLY A 327 -5.35 12.82 12.72
N LEU A 328 -4.32 12.53 11.92
CA LEU A 328 -4.43 12.03 10.54
C LEU A 328 -3.68 10.71 10.36
N VAL A 329 -3.40 10.03 11.47
CA VAL A 329 -2.57 8.84 11.52
C VAL A 329 -3.22 7.69 10.73
N HIS A 330 -4.55 7.57 10.80
CA HIS A 330 -5.34 6.61 9.99
C HIS A 330 -5.30 6.87 8.48
N PHE A 331 -4.88 8.06 8.05
CA PHE A 331 -4.61 8.39 6.65
C PHE A 331 -3.12 8.23 6.26
N GLY A 332 -2.28 7.75 7.18
CA GLY A 332 -0.85 7.54 6.99
C GLY A 332 0.01 8.77 7.25
N TYR A 333 -0.51 9.79 7.96
CA TYR A 333 0.27 10.98 8.32
C TYR A 333 0.54 10.95 9.82
N SER A 334 1.80 10.71 10.19
CA SER A 334 2.22 10.78 11.59
C SER A 334 1.99 12.17 12.15
N ASP A 335 1.61 12.24 13.42
CA ASP A 335 1.53 13.50 14.14
C ASP A 335 2.89 14.21 14.09
N SER A 336 2.87 15.54 14.06
CA SER A 336 4.01 16.45 13.93
C SER A 336 4.65 16.61 12.55
N LEU A 337 4.20 15.90 11.50
CA LEU A 337 4.61 16.25 10.13
C LEU A 337 4.27 17.70 9.83
N THR A 338 5.21 18.46 9.29
CA THR A 338 4.95 19.86 8.91
C THR A 338 4.08 19.92 7.66
N LEU A 339 3.43 21.06 7.43
CA LEU A 339 2.66 21.28 6.20
C LEU A 339 3.48 21.07 4.92
N LEU A 340 4.77 21.44 4.93
CA LEU A 340 5.69 21.21 3.82
C LEU A 340 6.03 19.72 3.63
N MET A 341 6.22 18.97 4.72
CA MET A 341 6.39 17.51 4.68
C MET A 341 5.17 16.82 4.07
N VAL A 342 3.95 17.25 4.43
CA VAL A 342 2.72 16.68 3.86
C VAL A 342 2.61 17.00 2.37
N ALA A 343 2.94 18.21 1.94
CA ALA A 343 2.93 18.56 0.52
C ALA A 343 3.88 17.66 -0.30
N ALA A 344 5.09 17.41 0.23
CA ALA A 344 6.06 16.51 -0.39
C ALA A 344 5.54 15.05 -0.43
N TYR A 345 5.06 14.55 0.71
CA TYR A 345 4.63 13.15 0.88
C TYR A 345 3.34 12.79 0.12
N ASN A 346 2.42 13.74 -0.02
CA ASN A 346 1.17 13.61 -0.77
C ASN A 346 1.38 13.77 -2.30
N SER A 347 2.62 13.96 -2.75
CA SER A 347 2.98 14.10 -4.17
C SER A 347 2.31 15.30 -4.86
N GLN A 348 2.23 16.45 -4.17
CA GLN A 348 1.68 17.69 -4.73
C GLN A 348 2.49 18.19 -5.93
N GLU A 349 1.97 19.19 -6.65
CA GLU A 349 2.77 19.87 -7.68
C GLU A 349 3.92 20.67 -7.04
N PRO A 350 5.13 20.70 -7.64
CA PRO A 350 6.27 21.44 -7.08
C PRO A 350 5.96 22.90 -6.75
N GLN A 351 5.03 23.51 -7.48
CA GLN A 351 4.56 24.87 -7.24
C GLN A 351 3.97 25.09 -5.83
N ILE A 352 3.35 24.08 -5.23
CA ILE A 352 2.81 24.16 -3.86
C ILE A 352 3.96 24.22 -2.85
N LEU A 353 5.01 23.41 -3.04
CA LEU A 353 6.22 23.48 -2.21
C LEU A 353 6.89 24.85 -2.35
N SER A 354 7.03 25.35 -3.57
CA SER A 354 7.56 26.70 -3.82
C SER A 354 6.74 27.77 -3.11
N THR A 355 5.40 27.65 -3.15
CA THR A 355 4.50 28.59 -2.48
C THR A 355 4.67 28.58 -0.97
N LEU A 356 4.77 27.39 -0.35
CA LEU A 356 5.01 27.26 1.08
C LEU A 356 6.36 27.85 1.49
N ILE A 357 7.42 27.59 0.73
CA ILE A 357 8.76 28.09 1.04
C ILE A 357 8.85 29.61 0.83
N MET A 358 8.24 30.16 -0.23
CA MET A 358 8.12 31.61 -0.42
C MET A 358 7.30 32.27 0.70
N ALA A 359 6.38 31.52 1.32
CA ALA A 359 5.64 31.92 2.51
C ALA A 359 6.41 31.70 3.82
N HIS A 360 7.72 31.45 3.75
CA HIS A 360 8.64 31.22 4.88
C HIS A 360 8.47 29.87 5.60
N ALA A 361 8.01 28.82 4.91
CA ALA A 361 8.18 27.46 5.41
C ALA A 361 9.68 27.12 5.51
N ASP A 362 10.08 26.54 6.64
CA ASP A 362 11.45 26.08 6.86
C ASP A 362 11.61 24.66 6.28
N PRO A 363 12.39 24.46 5.20
CA PRO A 363 12.61 23.14 4.62
C PRO A 363 13.41 22.19 5.52
N ASN A 364 14.07 22.71 6.56
CA ASN A 364 14.93 21.97 7.48
C ASN A 364 14.26 21.65 8.82
N LEU A 365 13.04 22.16 9.03
CA LEU A 365 12.23 21.78 10.16
C LEU A 365 11.98 20.27 10.08
N ALA A 366 12.23 19.59 11.19
CA ALA A 366 12.19 18.14 11.26
C ALA A 366 11.27 17.68 12.38
N CYS A 367 10.60 16.56 12.16
CA CYS A 367 9.92 15.82 13.21
C CYS A 367 10.68 14.54 13.53
N VAL A 368 10.31 13.88 14.62
CA VAL A 368 10.90 12.60 15.03
C VAL A 368 9.87 11.51 14.76
N SER A 369 10.22 10.52 13.95
CA SER A 369 9.39 9.35 13.72
C SER A 369 9.28 8.51 14.99
N GLU A 370 8.34 7.58 15.02
CA GLU A 370 8.20 6.60 16.12
C GLU A 370 9.49 5.78 16.35
N THR A 371 10.27 5.56 15.30
CA THR A 371 11.58 4.88 15.33
C THR A 371 12.75 5.80 15.70
N GLY A 372 12.48 7.04 16.11
CA GLY A 372 13.50 8.03 16.47
C GLY A 372 14.22 8.68 15.28
N SER A 373 13.74 8.49 14.05
CA SER A 373 14.36 9.08 12.85
C SER A 373 13.99 10.55 12.73
N ARG A 374 14.96 11.40 12.41
CA ARG A 374 14.72 12.81 12.06
C ARG A 374 14.19 12.91 10.62
N VAL A 375 12.90 13.20 10.46
CA VAL A 375 12.20 13.28 9.18
C VAL A 375 12.08 14.74 8.73
N THR A 376 12.54 15.04 7.50
CA THR A 376 12.44 16.36 6.85
C THR A 376 11.60 16.29 5.56
N ALA A 377 11.26 17.45 4.98
CA ALA A 377 10.58 17.49 3.68
C ALA A 377 11.37 16.79 2.56
N ALA A 378 12.70 16.82 2.61
CA ALA A 378 13.56 16.15 1.63
C ALA A 378 13.43 14.62 1.68
N MET A 379 13.35 14.02 2.88
CA MET A 379 13.14 12.56 3.03
C MET A 379 11.81 12.09 2.46
N LEU A 380 10.82 12.97 2.38
CA LEU A 380 9.46 12.65 1.92
C LEU A 380 9.20 13.12 0.48
N ALA A 381 10.22 13.60 -0.23
CA ALA A 381 10.08 14.02 -1.61
C ALA A 381 9.81 12.83 -2.54
N THR A 382 8.68 12.87 -3.23
CA THR A 382 8.23 11.80 -4.14
C THR A 382 8.33 12.15 -5.63
N ARG A 383 8.80 13.35 -5.97
CA ARG A 383 8.90 13.86 -7.35
C ARG A 383 10.25 14.53 -7.62
N PRO A 384 10.79 14.47 -8.85
CA PRO A 384 12.04 15.16 -9.19
C PRO A 384 11.96 16.68 -8.97
N GLY A 385 10.81 17.30 -9.29
CA GLY A 385 10.59 18.73 -9.06
C GLY A 385 10.61 19.13 -7.58
N HIS A 386 10.26 18.23 -6.65
CA HIS A 386 10.41 18.51 -5.22
C HIS A 386 11.88 18.65 -4.83
N VAL A 387 12.73 17.76 -5.35
CA VAL A 387 14.18 17.80 -5.12
C VAL A 387 14.74 19.13 -5.61
N GLN A 388 14.37 19.55 -6.81
CA GLN A 388 14.82 20.83 -7.38
C GLN A 388 14.41 22.03 -6.50
N VAL A 389 13.12 22.14 -6.15
CA VAL A 389 12.61 23.25 -5.34
C VAL A 389 13.30 23.31 -3.97
N LEU A 390 13.50 22.15 -3.32
CA LEU A 390 14.16 22.08 -2.02
C LEU A 390 15.64 22.50 -2.11
N LEU A 391 16.35 22.13 -3.18
CA LEU A 391 17.74 22.56 -3.41
C LEU A 391 17.86 24.06 -3.66
N GLU A 392 17.02 24.61 -4.52
CA GLU A 392 17.00 26.05 -4.84
C GLU A 392 16.78 26.89 -3.57
N MET A 393 16.04 26.35 -2.62
CA MET A 393 15.72 26.98 -1.34
C MET A 393 16.63 26.57 -0.19
N LYS A 394 17.80 25.96 -0.50
CA LYS A 394 18.86 25.61 0.46
C LYS A 394 18.41 24.67 1.58
N ALA A 395 17.53 23.72 1.27
CA ALA A 395 17.30 22.59 2.16
C ALA A 395 18.61 21.83 2.40
N ASP A 396 18.81 21.38 3.62
CA ASP A 396 19.98 20.64 4.06
C ASP A 396 19.76 19.14 3.84
N PHE A 397 20.27 18.66 2.70
CA PHE A 397 20.27 17.24 2.35
C PHE A 397 21.31 16.42 3.15
N ALA A 398 22.13 17.05 4.00
CA ALA A 398 23.08 16.35 4.88
C ALA A 398 22.49 16.10 6.28
N ALA A 399 21.71 17.04 6.84
CA ALA A 399 21.12 16.94 8.18
C ALA A 399 20.03 15.86 8.35
N SER A 400 19.57 15.27 7.25
CA SER A 400 18.60 14.18 7.23
C SER A 400 18.73 13.48 5.88
N PRO A 401 19.39 12.30 5.78
CA PRO A 401 19.78 11.70 4.51
C PRO A 401 18.55 11.35 3.68
N PRO A 402 18.21 12.14 2.63
CA PRO A 402 16.89 12.09 2.01
C PRO A 402 16.63 10.76 1.30
N LEU A 403 17.69 10.19 0.73
CA LEU A 403 17.67 8.87 0.10
C LEU A 403 17.15 7.78 1.05
N THR A 404 17.46 7.84 2.34
CA THR A 404 17.10 6.78 3.30
C THR A 404 15.58 6.62 3.43
N GLY A 405 14.83 7.72 3.44
CA GLY A 405 13.37 7.68 3.48
C GLY A 405 12.73 7.60 2.09
N ALA A 406 13.30 8.32 1.11
CA ALA A 406 12.67 8.49 -0.20
C ALA A 406 12.59 7.18 -0.99
N VAL A 407 13.58 6.29 -0.88
CA VAL A 407 13.63 5.03 -1.65
C VAL A 407 12.44 4.10 -1.43
N GLY A 408 11.75 4.21 -0.28
CA GLY A 408 10.56 3.41 0.00
C GLY A 408 9.28 3.92 -0.66
N ALA A 409 9.24 5.18 -1.07
CA ALA A 409 8.01 5.86 -1.50
C ALA A 409 8.12 6.58 -2.85
N ALA A 410 9.34 6.91 -3.28
CA ALA A 410 9.62 7.71 -4.46
C ALA A 410 9.88 6.83 -5.69
N SER A 411 9.69 7.44 -6.86
CA SER A 411 10.02 6.83 -8.15
C SER A 411 11.53 6.76 -8.39
N ALA A 412 11.94 5.90 -9.33
CA ALA A 412 13.32 5.85 -9.82
C ALA A 412 13.80 7.23 -10.30
N SER A 413 12.97 7.97 -11.04
CA SER A 413 13.29 9.32 -11.51
C SER A 413 13.57 10.31 -10.37
N THR A 414 12.88 10.17 -9.24
CA THR A 414 13.10 11.02 -8.06
C THR A 414 14.40 10.66 -7.35
N VAL A 415 14.68 9.36 -7.18
CA VAL A 415 15.96 8.91 -6.62
C VAL A 415 17.13 9.36 -7.50
N LYS A 416 16.99 9.28 -8.82
CA LYS A 416 17.97 9.82 -9.77
C LYS A 416 18.25 11.30 -9.53
N ALA A 417 17.20 12.12 -9.40
CA ALA A 417 17.35 13.54 -9.08
C ALA A 417 18.06 13.77 -7.74
N MET A 418 17.82 12.94 -6.73
CA MET A 418 18.54 13.03 -5.44
C MET A 418 20.03 12.66 -5.58
N LEU A 419 20.37 11.66 -6.40
CA LEU A 419 21.76 11.30 -6.68
C LEU A 419 22.48 12.42 -7.45
N GLU A 420 21.82 13.04 -8.44
CA GLU A 420 22.32 14.21 -9.17
C GLU A 420 22.51 15.43 -8.24
N ALA A 421 21.67 15.53 -7.20
CA ALA A 421 21.80 16.47 -6.10
C ALA A 421 22.93 16.16 -5.10
N ARG A 422 23.78 15.17 -5.41
CA ARG A 422 24.91 14.71 -4.59
C ARG A 422 24.51 14.06 -3.26
N CYS A 423 23.32 13.48 -3.17
CA CYS A 423 23.01 12.59 -2.05
C CYS A 423 23.83 11.30 -2.18
N HIS A 424 24.55 10.93 -1.13
CA HIS A 424 25.38 9.73 -1.15
C HIS A 424 24.60 8.50 -0.64
N PRO A 425 24.62 7.36 -1.36
CA PRO A 425 23.99 6.11 -0.92
C PRO A 425 24.57 5.53 0.39
N GLY A 426 25.77 5.93 0.79
CA GLY A 426 26.41 5.51 2.04
C GLY A 426 26.07 6.34 3.27
N THR A 427 25.31 7.45 3.11
CA THR A 427 24.95 8.30 4.26
C THR A 427 23.86 7.61 5.10
N LEU A 428 24.17 7.33 6.35
CA LEU A 428 23.24 6.70 7.30
C LEU A 428 22.39 7.74 8.02
N ALA A 429 21.14 7.39 8.30
CA ALA A 429 20.28 8.15 9.21
C ALA A 429 20.82 8.12 10.65
N GLN A 430 20.35 9.03 11.50
CA GLN A 430 20.78 9.12 12.90
C GLN A 430 20.52 7.84 13.71
N ASN A 431 19.50 7.07 13.33
CA ASN A 431 19.20 5.76 13.91
C ASN A 431 19.95 4.61 13.23
N GLY A 432 20.89 4.89 12.32
CA GLY A 432 21.95 3.96 11.93
C GLY A 432 21.68 2.99 10.78
N TRP A 433 20.70 3.30 9.92
CA TRP A 433 20.45 2.58 8.68
C TRP A 433 20.49 3.52 7.46
N GLY A 434 20.70 2.93 6.29
CA GLY A 434 20.92 3.66 5.04
C GLY A 434 19.94 3.31 3.91
N PRO A 435 20.06 3.97 2.75
CA PRO A 435 19.16 3.82 1.61
C PRO A 435 18.99 2.38 1.11
N LEU A 436 20.07 1.59 1.02
CA LEU A 436 19.98 0.20 0.56
C LEU A 436 19.12 -0.67 1.49
N TYR A 437 19.26 -0.46 2.80
CA TYR A 437 18.42 -1.12 3.81
C TYR A 437 16.95 -0.71 3.63
N GLY A 438 16.68 0.59 3.55
CA GLY A 438 15.33 1.14 3.37
C GLY A 438 14.59 0.59 2.18
N LEU A 439 15.33 0.53 1.06
CA LEU A 439 14.82 0.00 -0.18
C LEU A 439 14.45 -1.48 -0.05
N CYS A 440 15.30 -2.31 0.56
CA CYS A 440 15.02 -3.72 0.75
C CYS A 440 13.85 -3.96 1.72
N PHE A 441 13.74 -3.12 2.76
CA PHE A 441 12.62 -3.16 3.70
C PHE A 441 11.27 -2.83 3.03
N ALA A 442 11.25 -1.83 2.14
CA ALA A 442 10.04 -1.40 1.42
C ALA A 442 9.87 -2.05 0.03
N GLY A 443 10.77 -2.94 -0.38
CA GLY A 443 10.98 -3.35 -1.78
C GLY A 443 9.75 -3.93 -2.46
N ARG A 444 9.03 -4.83 -1.77
CA ARG A 444 7.80 -5.45 -2.32
C ARG A 444 6.67 -4.47 -2.59
N CYS A 445 6.71 -3.29 -1.95
CA CYS A 445 5.71 -2.24 -2.10
C CYS A 445 6.12 -1.17 -3.14
N ASN A 446 7.37 -1.15 -3.59
CA ASN A 446 7.84 -0.19 -4.58
C ASN A 446 8.13 -0.88 -5.93
N PRO A 447 7.35 -0.62 -6.99
CA PRO A 447 7.59 -1.22 -8.30
C PRO A 447 8.96 -0.85 -8.88
N ASP A 448 9.48 0.34 -8.55
CA ASP A 448 10.76 0.85 -9.04
C ASP A 448 11.95 0.32 -8.22
N ALA A 449 11.72 -0.54 -7.22
CA ALA A 449 12.77 -0.97 -6.31
C ALA A 449 14.00 -1.60 -6.99
N PRO A 450 13.87 -2.46 -8.01
CA PRO A 450 15.03 -3.00 -8.73
C PRO A 450 15.83 -1.91 -9.47
N GLU A 451 15.16 -0.95 -10.12
CA GLU A 451 15.83 0.16 -10.82
C GLU A 451 16.54 1.08 -9.81
N ILE A 452 15.87 1.39 -8.69
CA ILE A 452 16.44 2.16 -7.60
C ILE A 452 17.68 1.46 -7.02
N LEU A 453 17.62 0.15 -6.82
CA LEU A 453 18.75 -0.63 -6.30
C LEU A 453 19.95 -0.55 -7.25
N GLN A 454 19.75 -0.74 -8.56
CA GLN A 454 20.80 -0.59 -9.56
C GLN A 454 21.45 0.80 -9.52
N MET A 455 20.65 1.87 -9.40
CA MET A 455 21.16 3.22 -9.30
C MET A 455 21.99 3.44 -8.03
N LEU A 456 21.52 2.96 -6.87
CA LEU A 456 22.25 3.09 -5.60
C LEU A 456 23.59 2.35 -5.64
N LEU A 457 23.62 1.12 -6.16
CA LEU A 457 24.85 0.33 -6.31
C LEU A 457 25.82 0.97 -7.31
N SER A 458 25.32 1.42 -8.46
CA SER A 458 26.11 2.16 -9.47
C SER A 458 26.69 3.47 -8.92
N ALA A 459 26.00 4.10 -7.98
CA ALA A 459 26.45 5.28 -7.25
C ALA A 459 27.37 4.94 -6.05
N ARG A 460 28.02 3.78 -6.06
CA ARG A 460 28.95 3.28 -5.03
C ARG A 460 28.29 3.04 -3.67
N GLY A 461 27.01 2.64 -3.66
CA GLY A 461 26.39 2.05 -2.48
C GLY A 461 27.04 0.71 -2.16
N ASP A 462 27.40 0.50 -0.89
CA ASP A 462 28.00 -0.74 -0.42
C ASP A 462 26.91 -1.76 -0.04
N ALA A 463 26.76 -2.81 -0.85
CA ALA A 463 25.80 -3.88 -0.61
C ALA A 463 26.06 -4.67 0.68
N ASN A 464 27.31 -4.65 1.16
CA ASN A 464 27.79 -5.38 2.33
C ASN A 464 27.88 -4.51 3.58
N ALA A 465 27.47 -3.23 3.50
CA ALA A 465 27.43 -2.35 4.66
C ALA A 465 26.40 -2.88 5.70
N PRO A 466 26.84 -3.16 6.93
CA PRO A 466 25.94 -3.63 7.98
C PRO A 466 25.11 -2.49 8.55
N ALA A 467 23.84 -2.76 8.83
CA ALA A 467 22.98 -1.87 9.59
C ALA A 467 23.46 -1.77 11.05
N LYS A 468 23.49 -0.54 11.59
CA LYS A 468 23.97 -0.26 12.94
C LYS A 468 22.91 0.50 13.73
N PRO A 469 21.79 -0.14 14.11
CA PRO A 469 20.67 0.55 14.75
C PRO A 469 21.11 1.31 16.02
N GLN A 470 20.56 2.50 16.24
CA GLN A 470 20.88 3.37 17.39
C GLN A 470 19.61 3.93 18.04
N GLY A 471 19.73 4.33 19.31
CA GLY A 471 18.65 4.97 20.06
C GLY A 471 17.41 4.08 20.18
N LEU A 472 16.22 4.67 20.01
CA LEU A 472 14.94 3.96 20.15
C LEU A 472 14.83 2.74 19.21
N LEU A 473 15.40 2.82 18.01
CA LEU A 473 15.40 1.69 17.08
C LEU A 473 16.23 0.51 17.63
N TYR A 474 17.36 0.79 18.28
CA TYR A 474 18.17 -0.26 18.90
C TYR A 474 17.40 -0.95 20.05
N ASP A 475 16.71 -0.16 20.88
CA ASP A 475 15.89 -0.70 21.97
C ASP A 475 14.78 -1.62 21.45
N GLU A 476 14.12 -1.25 20.34
CA GLU A 476 13.14 -2.11 19.67
C GLU A 476 13.76 -3.39 19.09
N CYS A 477 14.95 -3.29 18.48
CA CYS A 477 15.68 -4.46 18.01
C CYS A 477 16.01 -5.42 19.15
N MET A 478 16.44 -4.92 20.32
CA MET A 478 16.77 -5.75 21.47
C MET A 478 15.54 -6.45 22.06
N LYS A 479 14.39 -5.77 22.13
CA LYS A 479 13.11 -6.40 22.53
C LYS A 479 12.73 -7.52 21.57
N ALA A 480 12.83 -7.28 20.28
CA ALA A 480 12.53 -8.27 19.25
C ALA A 480 13.50 -9.46 19.31
N GLN A 481 14.79 -9.23 19.56
CA GLN A 481 15.77 -10.29 19.76
C GLN A 481 15.48 -11.14 21.01
N ALA A 482 15.08 -10.52 22.12
CA ALA A 482 14.67 -11.26 23.31
C ALA A 482 13.44 -12.14 23.05
N TRP A 483 12.49 -11.65 22.24
CA TRP A 483 11.34 -12.44 21.81
C TRP A 483 11.75 -13.61 20.91
N ALA A 484 12.59 -13.36 19.91
CA ALA A 484 13.11 -14.39 19.01
C ALA A 484 13.93 -15.46 19.74
N ALA A 485 14.72 -15.08 20.75
CA ALA A 485 15.47 -16.03 21.57
C ALA A 485 14.55 -16.97 22.36
N ARG A 486 13.35 -16.51 22.74
CA ARG A 486 12.37 -17.30 23.49
C ARG A 486 11.53 -18.21 22.61
N TRP A 487 11.15 -17.74 21.42
CA TRP A 487 10.13 -18.38 20.57
C TRP A 487 10.63 -18.85 19.20
N GLY A 488 11.90 -18.61 18.89
CA GLY A 488 12.44 -18.79 17.54
C GLY A 488 11.98 -17.67 16.59
N LEU A 489 12.68 -17.50 15.47
CA LEU A 489 12.30 -16.54 14.43
C LEU A 489 11.02 -16.94 13.69
N GLU A 490 10.72 -18.24 13.58
CA GLU A 490 9.46 -18.69 12.97
C GLU A 490 8.25 -18.32 13.85
N GLY A 491 8.44 -18.24 15.17
CA GLY A 491 7.42 -17.81 16.13
C GLY A 491 7.29 -16.29 16.26
N CYS A 492 8.18 -15.52 15.65
CA CYS A 492 8.09 -14.06 15.58
C CYS A 492 7.08 -13.64 14.51
N SER A 493 6.42 -12.52 14.76
CA SER A 493 5.76 -11.76 13.72
C SER A 493 6.78 -11.30 12.65
N VAL A 494 6.39 -11.07 11.40
CA VAL A 494 7.13 -10.37 10.33
C VAL A 494 7.85 -9.14 10.86
N TYR A 495 7.15 -8.20 11.52
CA TYR A 495 7.80 -7.02 12.10
C TYR A 495 8.84 -7.39 13.15
N GLN A 496 8.52 -8.28 14.08
CA GLN A 496 9.47 -8.74 15.10
C GLN A 496 10.68 -9.45 14.49
N ARG A 497 10.48 -10.27 13.46
CA ARG A 497 11.53 -10.99 12.74
C ARG A 497 12.46 -10.01 12.06
N GLN A 498 11.91 -8.99 11.38
CA GLN A 498 12.69 -7.93 10.76
C GLN A 498 13.50 -7.15 11.81
N MET A 499 12.88 -6.70 12.90
CA MET A 499 13.57 -5.95 13.96
C MET A 499 14.63 -6.79 14.69
N ALA A 500 14.34 -8.07 14.97
CA ALA A 500 15.30 -8.95 15.62
C ALA A 500 16.53 -9.23 14.75
N SER A 501 16.33 -9.23 13.43
CA SER A 501 17.39 -9.50 12.44
C SER A 501 18.14 -8.25 12.03
N PHE A 502 17.66 -7.06 12.40
CA PHE A 502 18.16 -5.75 11.95
C PHE A 502 19.62 -5.47 12.35
N PRO A 503 20.06 -5.68 13.61
CA PRO A 503 21.45 -5.37 13.99
C PRO A 503 22.45 -6.21 13.20
N GLY A 504 23.39 -5.56 12.51
CA GLY A 504 24.38 -6.22 11.66
C GLY A 504 23.86 -6.68 10.29
N ALA A 505 22.58 -6.51 9.98
CA ALA A 505 22.01 -6.95 8.69
C ALA A 505 22.59 -6.19 7.50
N THR A 506 22.89 -6.91 6.43
CA THR A 506 23.19 -6.34 5.10
C THR A 506 21.90 -6.13 4.29
N ALA A 507 22.01 -5.44 3.14
CA ALA A 507 20.88 -5.33 2.20
C ALA A 507 20.34 -6.71 1.77
N LEU A 508 21.25 -7.68 1.56
CA LEU A 508 20.88 -9.06 1.20
C LEU A 508 20.12 -9.76 2.32
N SER A 509 20.52 -9.55 3.57
CA SER A 509 19.82 -10.08 4.75
C SER A 509 18.37 -9.62 4.80
N ILE A 510 18.13 -8.33 4.50
CA ILE A 510 16.79 -7.74 4.54
C ILE A 510 15.93 -8.12 3.35
N ALA A 511 16.52 -8.19 2.15
CA ALA A 511 15.82 -8.70 0.98
C ALA A 511 15.38 -10.16 1.19
N ALA A 512 16.24 -10.97 1.84
CA ALA A 512 15.95 -12.37 2.16
C ALA A 512 14.83 -12.54 3.20
N VAL A 513 14.85 -11.78 4.31
CA VAL A 513 13.79 -11.86 5.34
C VAL A 513 12.45 -11.28 4.87
N THR A 514 12.47 -10.38 3.88
CA THR A 514 11.26 -9.74 3.31
C THR A 514 10.69 -10.55 2.13
N GLY A 515 11.47 -11.45 1.55
CA GLY A 515 11.04 -12.30 0.45
C GLY A 515 11.11 -11.64 -0.93
N ASP A 516 11.81 -10.51 -1.10
CA ASP A 516 11.89 -9.86 -2.42
C ASP A 516 12.95 -10.52 -3.31
N GLN A 517 12.53 -11.56 -4.05
CA GLN A 517 13.40 -12.31 -4.95
C GLN A 517 14.10 -11.42 -5.99
N ARG A 518 13.47 -10.32 -6.42
CA ARG A 518 14.05 -9.41 -7.42
C ARG A 518 15.29 -8.72 -6.85
N LEU A 519 15.18 -8.23 -5.62
CA LEU A 519 16.28 -7.57 -4.93
C LEU A 519 17.37 -8.55 -4.51
N VAL A 520 17.01 -9.77 -4.06
CA VAL A 520 17.99 -10.82 -3.75
C VAL A 520 18.86 -11.14 -4.96
N LYS A 521 18.26 -11.41 -6.13
CA LYS A 521 19.01 -11.70 -7.36
C LYS A 521 19.93 -10.55 -7.74
N LEU A 522 19.40 -9.33 -7.73
CA LEU A 522 20.14 -8.16 -8.16
C LEU A 522 21.31 -7.81 -7.22
N LEU A 523 21.15 -8.02 -5.91
CA LEU A 523 22.22 -7.86 -4.94
C LEU A 523 23.35 -8.87 -5.18
N LEU A 524 23.01 -10.14 -5.42
CA LEU A 524 23.99 -11.19 -5.71
C LEU A 524 24.73 -10.94 -7.04
N GLU A 525 24.05 -10.40 -8.04
CA GLU A 525 24.67 -9.97 -9.31
C GLU A 525 25.66 -8.80 -9.14
N HIS A 526 25.59 -8.07 -8.00
CA HIS A 526 26.47 -6.95 -7.66
C HIS A 526 27.35 -7.27 -6.45
N ASP A 527 27.82 -8.52 -6.36
CA ASP A 527 28.82 -8.98 -5.38
C ASP A 527 28.39 -8.82 -3.90
N ALA A 528 27.08 -8.86 -3.61
CA ALA A 528 26.61 -8.95 -2.23
C ALA A 528 27.04 -10.29 -1.61
N GLU A 529 27.69 -10.22 -0.46
CA GLU A 529 28.19 -11.38 0.27
C GLU A 529 27.13 -11.96 1.20
N HIS A 530 27.19 -13.27 1.41
CA HIS A 530 26.40 -13.96 2.41
C HIS A 530 27.01 -13.70 3.79
N LEU A 531 26.71 -12.55 4.39
CA LEU A 531 27.19 -12.15 5.71
C LEU A 531 26.14 -12.39 6.78
N ALA A 532 26.58 -12.91 7.93
CA ALA A 532 25.72 -13.05 9.10
C ALA A 532 25.44 -11.69 9.75
N ASN A 533 24.23 -11.53 10.30
CA ASN A 533 23.90 -10.41 11.16
C ASN A 533 24.53 -10.56 12.57
N ASP A 534 24.28 -9.61 13.49
CA ASP A 534 24.85 -9.65 14.85
C ASP A 534 24.34 -10.83 15.71
N ARG A 535 23.21 -11.45 15.33
CA ARG A 535 22.69 -12.67 15.96
C ARG A 535 23.32 -13.94 15.38
N GLY A 536 24.04 -13.83 14.26
CA GLY A 536 24.70 -14.95 13.58
C GLY A 536 23.86 -15.60 12.48
N ASP A 537 22.71 -15.04 12.10
CA ASP A 537 21.88 -15.63 11.03
C ASP A 537 22.39 -15.19 9.66
N MET A 538 22.53 -16.16 8.76
CA MET A 538 22.84 -15.91 7.35
C MET A 538 21.56 -15.47 6.60
N PRO A 539 21.67 -14.82 5.43
CA PRO A 539 20.49 -14.47 4.63
C PRO A 539 19.59 -15.68 4.32
N GLU A 540 20.17 -16.87 4.12
CA GLU A 540 19.43 -18.12 3.93
C GLU A 540 18.59 -18.51 5.16
N ASP A 541 19.15 -18.35 6.37
CA ASP A 541 18.44 -18.65 7.62
C ASP A 541 17.26 -17.71 7.83
N LEU A 542 17.45 -16.43 7.49
CA LEU A 542 16.40 -15.43 7.56
C LEU A 542 15.27 -15.70 6.57
N ALA A 543 15.59 -16.06 5.32
CA ALA A 543 14.60 -16.46 4.32
C ALA A 543 13.82 -17.71 4.76
N ARG A 544 14.52 -18.72 5.30
CA ARG A 544 13.91 -19.95 5.82
C ARG A 544 12.95 -19.65 6.96
N ALA A 545 13.38 -18.85 7.93
CA ALA A 545 12.57 -18.51 9.09
C ALA A 545 11.35 -17.66 8.71
N ALA A 546 11.46 -16.85 7.65
CA ALA A 546 10.34 -16.09 7.10
C ALA A 546 9.41 -16.93 6.19
N GLY A 547 9.79 -18.17 5.85
CA GLY A 547 9.02 -19.05 4.99
C GLY A 547 9.19 -18.79 3.49
N HIS A 548 10.19 -18.01 3.09
CA HIS A 548 10.53 -17.71 1.69
C HIS A 548 11.38 -18.82 1.08
N THR A 549 10.81 -20.03 1.01
CA THR A 549 11.53 -21.24 0.57
C THR A 549 11.97 -21.18 -0.89
N ASP A 550 11.30 -20.37 -1.70
CA ASP A 550 11.61 -20.08 -3.10
C ASP A 550 12.95 -19.33 -3.27
N LEU A 551 13.42 -18.66 -2.21
CA LEU A 551 14.74 -18.01 -2.20
C LEU A 551 15.87 -18.97 -1.87
N LEU A 552 15.59 -20.12 -1.24
CA LEU A 552 16.65 -21.03 -0.77
C LEU A 552 17.55 -21.53 -1.91
N PRO A 553 17.07 -21.91 -3.11
CA PRO A 553 17.94 -22.31 -4.20
C PRO A 553 18.87 -21.18 -4.70
N ILE A 554 18.49 -19.93 -4.48
CA ILE A 554 19.28 -18.74 -4.87
C ILE A 554 20.28 -18.39 -3.76
N LEU A 555 19.87 -18.56 -2.51
CA LEU A 555 20.68 -18.22 -1.32
C LEU A 555 21.59 -19.36 -0.85
N SER A 556 21.31 -20.59 -1.26
CA SER A 556 22.12 -21.76 -0.92
C SER A 556 23.50 -21.63 -1.54
N THR A 557 24.51 -21.47 -0.70
CA THR A 557 25.89 -21.51 -1.13
C THR A 557 26.29 -22.97 -1.35
N PHE A 558 26.32 -23.44 -2.60
CA PHE A 558 27.20 -24.58 -2.90
C PHE A 558 28.62 -24.06 -2.86
N SER A 559 29.28 -24.20 -1.72
CA SER A 559 30.74 -24.18 -1.66
C SER A 559 31.24 -25.31 -2.56
N VAL A 560 31.71 -24.99 -3.76
CA VAL A 560 32.53 -25.89 -4.59
C VAL A 560 33.97 -25.80 -4.12
#